data_AF-A0A9P0FCP2-F1
#
_entry.id   AF-A0A9P0FCP2-F1
#
_cell.length_a   1.000
_cell.length_b   1.000
_cell.length_c   1.000
_cell.angle_alpha   90.00
_cell.angle_beta   90.00
_cell.angle_gamma   90.00
#
_symmetry.space_group_name_H-M   'P 1'
#
loop_
_entity.id
_entity.type
_entity.pdbx_description
1 polymer ?
#
loop_
_entity_poly.entity_id
_entity_poly.type
_entity_poly.pdbx_seq_one_letter_code
_entity_poly.pdbx_strand_id
1 'polypeptide(L)'
;MGRKTAASSAKGKEKRLQRKEEQQRIQNAMQAVEKANKLDDPFADFPVFQKFNKNGIEAELSIKKCRDLDDGFKSWAFNLTKKNMQHKYEQSSWGWSDEKKLDELTDDAAWYLIVKAVDGTSLGFSHFRFDVDEGIEVLYCYELQLESSIHRKGLGKFMMQVLELIGFKNNMRKVVLTVLKNNQNSKFFRAINYELDESSPVDDEDETYPYEILSKANKRLAPVMPLSVSNGKNHQNGHCCSGHHHH
;
A
#
# COMPACT_ATOMS: atom_id res chain seq x y z
N MET A 1 -30.44 45.66 -5.34
CA MET A 1 -30.02 44.60 -4.37
C MET A 1 -30.56 43.26 -4.85
N GLY A 2 -29.72 42.39 -5.41
CA GLY A 2 -30.17 41.10 -5.97
C GLY A 2 -30.43 40.06 -4.88
N ARG A 3 -31.68 39.57 -4.76
CA ARG A 3 -32.04 38.45 -3.88
C ARG A 3 -31.41 37.17 -4.42
N LYS A 4 -30.46 36.59 -3.68
CA LYS A 4 -29.95 35.24 -3.94
C LYS A 4 -31.10 34.24 -3.79
N THR A 5 -31.29 33.37 -4.79
CA THR A 5 -32.36 32.35 -4.78
C THR A 5 -32.06 31.26 -3.74
N ALA A 6 -33.11 30.62 -3.19
CA ALA A 6 -32.96 29.56 -2.18
C ALA A 6 -32.06 28.40 -2.66
N ALA A 7 -32.11 28.07 -3.95
CA ALA A 7 -31.22 27.09 -4.58
C ALA A 7 -29.74 27.50 -4.55
N SER A 8 -29.41 28.79 -4.78
CA SER A 8 -28.03 29.30 -4.66
C SER A 8 -27.51 29.25 -3.22
N SER A 9 -28.40 29.40 -2.24
CA SER A 9 -28.08 29.34 -0.81
C SER A 9 -27.85 27.89 -0.35
N ALA A 10 -28.66 26.93 -0.82
CA ALA A 10 -28.50 25.50 -0.55
C ALA A 10 -27.17 24.95 -1.11
N LYS A 11 -26.85 25.25 -2.38
CA LYS A 11 -25.58 24.85 -3.01
C LYS A 11 -24.35 25.45 -2.28
N GLY A 12 -24.47 26.66 -1.76
CA GLY A 12 -23.43 27.29 -0.95
C GLY A 12 -23.21 26.63 0.41
N LYS A 13 -24.30 26.20 1.07
CA LYS A 13 -24.24 25.45 2.34
C LYS A 13 -23.63 24.06 2.15
N GLU A 14 -24.03 23.35 1.10
CA GLU A 14 -23.50 22.03 0.76
C GLU A 14 -21.99 22.08 0.46
N LYS A 15 -21.54 23.02 -0.38
CA LYS A 15 -20.10 23.21 -0.67
C LYS A 15 -19.30 23.56 0.59
N ARG A 16 -19.87 24.32 1.53
CA ARG A 16 -19.22 24.64 2.82
C ARG A 16 -19.13 23.42 3.72
N LEU A 17 -20.15 22.56 3.73
CA LEU A 17 -20.15 21.31 4.48
C LEU A 17 -19.09 20.34 3.93
N GLN A 18 -19.08 20.10 2.62
CA GLN A 18 -18.09 19.24 1.94
C GLN A 18 -16.65 19.66 2.26
N ARG A 19 -16.34 20.96 2.16
CA ARG A 19 -15.02 21.50 2.53
C ARG A 19 -14.66 21.25 3.99
N LYS A 20 -15.62 21.38 4.90
CA LYS A 20 -15.39 21.13 6.33
C LYS A 20 -15.13 19.64 6.60
N GLU A 21 -15.86 18.75 5.94
CA GLU A 21 -15.67 17.30 6.03
C GLU A 21 -14.32 16.87 5.45
N GLU A 22 -13.92 17.44 4.32
CA GLU A 22 -12.61 17.21 3.71
C GLU A 22 -11.47 17.69 4.61
N GLN A 23 -11.56 18.91 5.16
CA GLN A 23 -10.58 19.43 6.12
C GLN A 23 -10.49 18.53 7.36
N GLN A 24 -11.63 18.09 7.90
CA GLN A 24 -11.64 17.20 9.06
C GLN A 24 -11.01 15.84 8.72
N ARG A 25 -11.25 15.31 7.51
CA ARG A 25 -10.66 14.06 7.05
C ARG A 25 -9.15 14.15 6.97
N ILE A 26 -8.62 15.20 6.34
CA ILE A 26 -7.18 15.43 6.22
C ILE A 26 -6.56 15.60 7.62
N GLN A 27 -7.19 16.35 8.52
CA GLN A 27 -6.72 16.48 9.89
C GLN A 27 -6.67 15.14 10.63
N ASN A 28 -7.69 14.29 10.48
CA ASN A 28 -7.70 12.95 11.08
C ASN A 28 -6.59 12.06 10.47
N ALA A 29 -6.36 12.15 9.15
CA ALA A 29 -5.29 11.43 8.47
C ALA A 29 -3.92 11.83 9.02
N MET A 30 -3.64 13.13 9.09
CA MET A 30 -2.40 13.67 9.66
C MET A 30 -2.19 13.22 11.11
N GLN A 31 -3.23 13.22 11.95
CA GLN A 31 -3.13 12.75 13.33
C GLN A 31 -2.81 11.26 13.43
N ALA A 32 -3.41 10.43 12.57
CA ALA A 32 -3.14 8.99 12.53
C ALA A 32 -1.68 8.72 12.14
N VAL A 33 -1.19 9.42 11.11
CA VAL A 33 0.20 9.33 10.64
C VAL A 33 1.19 9.82 11.69
N GLU A 34 0.92 10.97 12.33
CA GLU A 34 1.77 11.51 13.40
C GLU A 34 1.86 10.53 14.58
N LYS A 35 0.74 9.91 14.95
CA LYS A 35 0.72 8.88 16.00
C LYS A 35 1.57 7.67 15.62
N ALA A 36 1.48 7.21 14.37
CA ALA A 36 2.26 6.07 13.89
C ALA A 36 3.77 6.37 13.85
N ASN A 37 4.16 7.56 13.42
CA ASN A 37 5.57 7.97 13.37
C ASN A 37 6.20 8.20 14.76
N LYS A 38 5.39 8.40 15.80
CA LYS A 38 5.83 8.47 17.21
C LYS A 38 6.06 7.12 17.87
N LEU A 39 5.75 6.00 17.20
CA LEU A 39 6.09 4.68 17.72
C LEU A 39 7.60 4.52 17.85
N ASP A 40 8.02 3.74 18.85
CA ASP A 40 9.40 3.27 18.99
C ASP A 40 9.62 2.02 18.12
N ASP A 41 8.72 1.04 18.24
CA ASP A 41 8.74 -0.19 17.45
C ASP A 41 7.32 -0.55 16.94
N PRO A 42 7.02 -0.33 15.64
CA PRO A 42 5.76 -0.76 15.03
C PRO A 42 5.54 -2.28 15.03
N PHE A 43 6.58 -3.07 15.29
CA PHE A 43 6.57 -4.53 15.25
C PHE A 43 6.37 -5.21 16.60
N ALA A 44 6.38 -4.45 17.70
CA ALA A 44 6.34 -4.96 19.07
C ALA A 44 5.10 -5.84 19.36
N ASP A 45 3.96 -5.51 18.76
CA ASP A 45 2.69 -6.24 18.90
C ASP A 45 2.66 -7.58 18.13
N PHE A 46 3.68 -7.87 17.32
CA PHE A 46 3.69 -9.01 16.38
C PHE A 46 4.94 -9.90 16.52
N PRO A 47 5.29 -10.38 17.72
CA PRO A 47 6.52 -11.16 17.93
C PRO A 47 6.58 -12.44 17.08
N VAL A 48 5.43 -13.05 16.78
CA VAL A 48 5.34 -14.24 15.91
C VAL A 48 5.78 -13.95 14.48
N PHE A 49 5.63 -12.71 14.02
CA PHE A 49 5.99 -12.30 12.66
C PHE A 49 7.46 -11.86 12.54
N GLN A 50 8.20 -11.77 13.66
CA GLN A 50 9.62 -11.41 13.65
C GLN A 50 10.52 -12.54 13.14
N LYS A 51 9.97 -13.73 12.86
CA LYS A 51 10.72 -14.87 12.33
C LYS A 51 10.08 -15.40 11.05
N PHE A 52 10.93 -15.76 10.10
CA PHE A 52 10.54 -16.46 8.88
C PHE A 52 11.32 -17.76 8.78
N ASN A 53 10.62 -18.89 8.82
CA ASN A 53 11.20 -20.22 8.62
C ASN A 53 10.39 -20.99 7.58
N LYS A 54 10.80 -20.88 6.31
CA LYS A 54 10.11 -21.55 5.19
C LYS A 54 11.02 -21.66 3.96
N ASN A 55 10.85 -22.74 3.19
CA ASN A 55 11.50 -22.94 1.89
C ASN A 55 13.03 -22.79 1.92
N GLY A 56 13.67 -23.28 2.99
CA GLY A 56 15.12 -23.22 3.18
C GLY A 56 15.66 -21.84 3.54
N ILE A 57 14.81 -20.95 4.05
CA ILE A 57 15.23 -19.68 4.66
C ILE A 57 14.83 -19.73 6.13
N GLU A 58 15.81 -19.47 6.99
CA GLU A 58 15.61 -19.13 8.39
C GLU A 58 16.14 -17.70 8.61
N ALA A 59 15.25 -16.80 8.98
CA ALA A 59 15.55 -15.37 9.06
C ALA A 59 14.78 -14.69 10.19
N GLU A 60 15.35 -13.60 10.67
CA GLU A 60 14.76 -12.70 11.64
C GLU A 60 14.48 -11.35 10.99
N LEU A 61 13.36 -10.74 11.39
CA LEU A 61 12.87 -9.47 10.90
C LEU A 61 12.85 -8.45 12.04
N SER A 62 13.28 -7.23 11.76
CA SER A 62 13.26 -6.12 12.71
C SER A 62 12.85 -4.83 12.00
N ILE A 63 12.20 -3.91 12.72
CA ILE A 63 11.87 -2.58 12.21
C ILE A 63 12.73 -1.53 12.91
N LYS A 64 13.30 -0.61 12.14
CA LYS A 64 14.08 0.53 12.65
C LYS A 64 13.79 1.80 11.87
N LYS A 65 13.97 2.97 12.48
CA LYS A 65 14.03 4.24 11.74
C LYS A 65 15.38 4.36 11.03
N CYS A 66 15.43 5.11 9.93
CA CYS A 66 16.65 5.34 9.17
C CYS A 66 17.80 5.89 10.03
N ARG A 67 17.49 6.83 10.94
CA ARG A 67 18.46 7.41 11.89
C ARG A 67 19.13 6.38 12.81
N ASP A 68 18.49 5.22 13.03
CA ASP A 68 18.96 4.15 13.93
C ASP A 68 19.68 3.02 13.15
N LEU A 69 19.89 3.20 11.84
CA LEU A 69 20.65 2.28 10.99
C LEU A 69 22.13 2.67 10.98
N ASP A 70 22.99 1.66 11.01
CA ASP A 70 24.42 1.85 10.76
C ASP A 70 24.70 2.13 9.27
N ASP A 71 25.80 2.83 9.00
CA ASP A 71 26.18 3.23 7.64
C ASP A 71 26.48 2.03 6.73
N GLY A 72 26.92 0.90 7.31
CA GLY A 72 27.13 -0.35 6.60
C GLY A 72 25.83 -0.88 6.01
N PHE A 73 24.76 -0.90 6.80
CA PHE A 73 23.44 -1.28 6.34
C PHE A 73 22.88 -0.29 5.31
N LYS A 74 23.00 1.02 5.52
CA LYS A 74 22.53 2.04 4.55
C LYS A 74 23.22 1.86 3.19
N SER A 75 24.54 1.67 3.19
CA SER A 75 25.32 1.40 1.98
C SER A 75 24.89 0.10 1.31
N TRP A 76 24.68 -0.97 2.08
CA TRP A 76 24.19 -2.25 1.54
C TRP A 76 22.80 -2.11 0.92
N ALA A 77 21.87 -1.42 1.59
CA ALA A 77 20.51 -1.20 1.10
C ALA A 77 20.52 -0.41 -0.23
N PHE A 78 21.29 0.67 -0.30
CA PHE A 78 21.49 1.44 -1.53
C PHE A 78 22.05 0.57 -2.66
N ASN A 79 23.12 -0.18 -2.41
CA ASN A 79 23.76 -1.04 -3.41
C ASN A 79 22.82 -2.14 -3.91
N LEU A 80 22.01 -2.73 -3.02
CA LEU A 80 21.01 -3.71 -3.40
C LEU A 80 19.91 -3.09 -4.27
N THR A 81 19.39 -1.92 -3.90
CA THR A 81 18.42 -1.18 -4.74
C THR A 81 19.02 -0.88 -6.11
N LYS A 82 20.24 -0.34 -6.16
CA LYS A 82 20.94 -0.03 -7.41
C LYS A 82 21.09 -1.26 -8.30
N LYS A 83 21.62 -2.36 -7.75
CA LYS A 83 21.76 -3.66 -8.44
C LYS A 83 20.43 -4.14 -9.03
N ASN A 84 19.34 -4.02 -8.29
CA ASN A 84 18.05 -4.55 -8.71
C ASN A 84 17.28 -3.63 -9.66
N MET A 85 17.46 -2.31 -9.53
CA MET A 85 16.56 -1.30 -10.09
C MET A 85 17.20 -0.35 -11.09
N GLN A 86 18.51 -0.08 -11.03
CA GLN A 86 19.16 0.96 -11.86
C GLN A 86 18.79 0.84 -13.35
N HIS A 87 19.00 -0.33 -13.94
CA HIS A 87 18.69 -0.56 -15.35
C HIS A 87 17.20 -0.35 -15.68
N LYS A 88 16.27 -0.65 -14.75
CA LYS A 88 14.83 -0.46 -14.98
C LYS A 88 14.44 1.01 -14.95
N TYR A 89 15.06 1.77 -14.06
CA TYR A 89 14.91 3.21 -13.97
C TYR A 89 15.50 3.90 -15.21
N GLU A 90 16.70 3.52 -15.65
CA GLU A 90 17.34 4.02 -16.88
C GLU A 90 16.54 3.72 -18.15
N GLN A 91 15.82 2.58 -18.17
CA GLN A 91 14.90 2.23 -19.27
C GLN A 91 13.52 2.88 -19.16
N SER A 92 13.31 3.74 -18.18
CA SER A 92 12.07 4.49 -17.98
C SER A 92 12.32 5.99 -18.16
N SER A 93 11.26 6.78 -18.31
CA SER A 93 11.39 8.25 -18.40
C SER A 93 11.88 8.91 -17.10
N TRP A 94 11.98 8.18 -15.98
CA TRP A 94 12.50 8.70 -14.72
C TRP A 94 14.03 8.79 -14.66
N GLY A 95 14.74 7.91 -15.38
CA GLY A 95 16.20 7.78 -15.26
C GLY A 95 16.67 7.32 -13.87
N TRP A 96 17.98 7.19 -13.68
CA TRP A 96 18.59 6.84 -12.39
C TRP A 96 19.57 7.91 -11.92
N SER A 97 19.54 8.22 -10.63
CA SER A 97 20.50 9.12 -9.97
C SER A 97 20.85 8.53 -8.62
N ASP A 98 22.15 8.26 -8.42
CA ASP A 98 22.68 7.76 -7.14
C ASP A 98 22.35 8.73 -6.00
N GLU A 99 22.59 10.03 -6.21
CA GLU A 99 22.33 11.09 -5.24
C GLU A 99 20.86 11.12 -4.82
N LYS A 100 19.93 11.27 -5.78
CA LYS A 100 18.49 11.31 -5.47
C LYS A 100 18.00 10.06 -4.76
N LYS A 101 18.50 8.88 -5.17
CA LYS A 101 18.09 7.62 -4.56
C LYS A 101 18.67 7.46 -3.15
N LEU A 102 19.90 7.95 -2.92
CA LEU A 102 20.48 7.98 -1.59
C LEU A 102 19.72 8.93 -0.67
N ASP A 103 19.35 10.12 -1.15
CA ASP A 103 18.53 11.09 -0.41
C ASP A 103 17.18 10.48 -0.02
N GLU A 104 16.50 9.81 -0.97
CA GLU A 104 15.22 9.13 -0.72
C GLU A 104 15.33 8.04 0.36
N LEU A 105 16.37 7.20 0.28
CA LEU A 105 16.64 6.11 1.23
C LEU A 105 17.06 6.65 2.60
N THR A 106 17.73 7.79 2.65
CA THR A 106 18.28 8.34 3.91
C THR A 106 17.38 9.36 4.59
N ASP A 107 16.18 9.60 4.04
CA ASP A 107 15.19 10.52 4.59
C ASP A 107 14.84 10.24 6.07
N ASP A 108 14.65 11.30 6.85
CA ASP A 108 14.37 11.22 8.28
C ASP A 108 13.05 10.52 8.63
N ALA A 109 12.07 10.54 7.71
CA ALA A 109 10.78 9.86 7.88
C ALA A 109 10.85 8.37 7.50
N ALA A 110 11.98 7.89 6.96
CA ALA A 110 12.12 6.52 6.50
C ALA A 110 12.16 5.51 7.64
N TRP A 111 11.29 4.50 7.53
CA TRP A 111 11.32 3.28 8.31
C TRP A 111 11.83 2.11 7.46
N TYR A 112 12.49 1.18 8.12
CA TYR A 112 13.09 0.01 7.49
C TYR A 112 12.63 -1.27 8.16
N LEU A 113 11.94 -2.12 7.40
CA LEU A 113 11.77 -3.53 7.71
C LEU A 113 13.00 -4.28 7.18
N ILE A 114 13.83 -4.78 8.08
CA ILE A 114 15.09 -5.43 7.77
C ILE A 114 14.93 -6.94 7.94
N VAL A 115 15.52 -7.72 7.02
CA VAL A 115 15.57 -9.19 7.14
C VAL A 115 17.02 -9.65 7.17
N LYS A 116 17.39 -10.38 8.23
CA LYS A 116 18.72 -11.01 8.37
C LYS A 116 18.60 -12.52 8.55
N ALA A 117 19.53 -13.27 7.99
CA ALA A 117 19.72 -14.68 8.30
C ALA A 117 20.23 -14.87 9.74
N VAL A 118 20.20 -16.11 10.22
CA VAL A 118 20.69 -16.48 11.57
C VAL A 118 22.17 -16.14 11.76
N ASP A 119 22.98 -16.18 10.70
CA ASP A 119 24.39 -15.81 10.72
C ASP A 119 24.64 -14.28 10.65
N GLY A 120 23.56 -13.48 10.62
CA GLY A 120 23.62 -12.02 10.55
C GLY A 120 23.65 -11.45 9.13
N THR A 121 23.69 -12.29 8.09
CA THR A 121 23.70 -11.84 6.69
C THR A 121 22.39 -11.13 6.33
N SER A 122 22.47 -9.92 5.77
CA SER A 122 21.29 -9.20 5.26
C SER A 122 20.73 -9.89 4.03
N LEU A 123 19.43 -10.22 4.05
CA LEU A 123 18.74 -10.95 2.98
C LEU A 123 17.82 -10.05 2.13
N GLY A 124 17.31 -8.99 2.74
CA GLY A 124 16.38 -8.07 2.11
C GLY A 124 15.95 -6.97 3.07
N PHE A 125 15.30 -5.94 2.51
CA PHE A 125 14.68 -4.89 3.29
C PHE A 125 13.46 -4.33 2.58
N SER A 126 12.61 -3.63 3.33
CA SER A 126 11.66 -2.68 2.77
C SER A 126 11.85 -1.33 3.43
N HIS A 127 11.93 -0.29 2.61
CA HIS A 127 11.83 1.10 3.05
C HIS A 127 10.37 1.52 2.90
N PHE A 128 9.79 2.00 4.00
CA PHE A 128 8.41 2.46 4.03
C PHE A 128 8.27 3.73 4.88
N ARG A 129 7.13 4.41 4.74
CA ARG A 129 6.75 5.56 5.56
C ARG A 129 5.28 5.45 5.96
N PHE A 130 4.95 5.97 7.13
CA PHE A 130 3.57 6.38 7.41
C PHE A 130 3.41 7.79 6.88
N ASP A 131 2.49 8.00 5.96
CA ASP A 131 2.33 9.28 5.27
C ASP A 131 0.87 9.59 4.93
N VAL A 132 0.61 10.84 4.54
CA VAL A 132 -0.67 11.26 3.97
C VAL A 132 -0.51 11.39 2.46
N ASP A 133 -1.10 10.46 1.71
CA ASP A 133 -1.10 10.43 0.25
C ASP A 133 -2.50 10.79 -0.27
N GLU A 134 -2.61 11.84 -1.08
CA GLU A 134 -3.91 12.39 -1.56
C GLU A 134 -4.95 12.60 -0.42
N GLY A 135 -4.49 13.05 0.74
CA GLY A 135 -5.34 13.30 1.92
C GLY A 135 -5.79 12.04 2.67
N ILE A 136 -5.20 10.88 2.34
CA ILE A 136 -5.48 9.58 2.95
C ILE A 136 -4.27 9.12 3.76
N GLU A 137 -4.50 8.68 4.99
CA GLU A 137 -3.48 8.05 5.83
C GLU A 137 -3.08 6.67 5.27
N VAL A 138 -1.81 6.51 4.89
CA VAL A 138 -1.29 5.30 4.25
C VAL A 138 0.02 4.83 4.87
N LEU A 139 0.31 3.54 4.72
CA LEU A 139 1.68 3.06 4.76
C LEU A 139 2.19 2.96 3.32
N TYR A 140 3.15 3.81 2.96
CA TYR A 140 3.74 3.82 1.63
C TYR A 140 5.01 2.95 1.62
N CYS A 141 5.02 1.90 0.82
CA CYS A 141 6.19 1.04 0.59
C CYS A 141 6.98 1.60 -0.60
N TYR A 142 8.06 2.32 -0.30
CA TYR A 142 8.95 2.92 -1.31
C TYR A 142 9.79 1.85 -1.99
N GLU A 143 10.39 0.96 -1.21
CA GLU A 143 11.25 -0.10 -1.73
C GLU A 143 10.90 -1.45 -1.08
N LEU A 144 10.97 -2.51 -1.87
CA LEU A 144 10.99 -3.90 -1.40
C LEU A 144 12.11 -4.61 -2.16
N GLN A 145 13.25 -4.80 -1.49
CA GLN A 145 14.46 -5.32 -2.09
C GLN A 145 14.91 -6.58 -1.39
N LEU A 146 15.31 -7.57 -2.20
CA LEU A 146 15.63 -8.92 -1.77
C LEU A 146 16.84 -9.39 -2.57
N GLU A 147 17.78 -10.08 -1.94
CA GLU A 147 18.86 -10.75 -2.67
C GLU A 147 18.29 -11.81 -3.61
N SER A 148 18.86 -11.92 -4.81
CA SER A 148 18.31 -12.80 -5.86
C SER A 148 18.29 -14.27 -5.46
N SER A 149 19.25 -14.72 -4.63
CA SER A 149 19.35 -16.10 -4.12
C SER A 149 18.19 -16.54 -3.22
N ILE A 150 17.42 -15.57 -2.70
CA ILE A 150 16.27 -15.84 -1.81
C ILE A 150 14.92 -15.52 -2.47
N HIS A 151 14.92 -15.12 -3.75
CA HIS A 151 13.68 -14.89 -4.50
C HIS A 151 12.85 -16.18 -4.62
N ARG A 152 11.53 -16.01 -4.83
CA ARG A 152 10.57 -17.10 -5.04
C ARG A 152 10.44 -18.11 -3.88
N LYS A 153 11.01 -17.83 -2.72
CA LYS A 153 10.89 -18.65 -1.49
C LYS A 153 9.83 -18.13 -0.51
N GLY A 154 9.07 -17.09 -0.88
CA GLY A 154 7.94 -16.58 -0.10
C GLY A 154 8.26 -15.42 0.85
N LEU A 155 9.55 -15.08 1.03
CA LEU A 155 9.96 -14.00 1.94
C LEU A 155 9.36 -12.63 1.55
N GLY A 156 9.38 -12.26 0.26
CA GLY A 156 8.77 -11.00 -0.17
C GLY A 156 7.27 -10.89 0.15
N LYS A 157 6.52 -12.00 0.02
CA LYS A 157 5.10 -12.03 0.42
C LYS A 157 4.96 -11.81 1.92
N PHE A 158 5.80 -12.47 2.71
CA PHE A 158 5.78 -12.33 4.17
C PHE A 158 6.11 -10.90 4.60
N MET A 159 7.09 -10.25 3.98
CA MET A 159 7.43 -8.85 4.25
C MET A 159 6.24 -7.92 3.95
N MET A 160 5.56 -8.07 2.81
CA MET A 160 4.36 -7.28 2.53
C MET A 160 3.23 -7.53 3.53
N GLN A 161 3.06 -8.77 4.00
CA GLN A 161 2.10 -9.08 5.07
C GLN A 161 2.45 -8.36 6.38
N VAL A 162 3.74 -8.24 6.71
CA VAL A 162 4.18 -7.44 7.88
C VAL A 162 3.82 -5.96 7.69
N LEU A 163 4.08 -5.39 6.50
CA LEU A 163 3.69 -4.00 6.21
C LEU A 163 2.17 -3.80 6.30
N GLU A 164 1.38 -4.73 5.78
CA GLU A 164 -0.08 -4.74 5.92
C GLU A 164 -0.50 -4.77 7.39
N LEU A 165 0.10 -5.64 8.21
CA LEU A 165 -0.20 -5.75 9.64
C LEU A 165 0.08 -4.45 10.40
N ILE A 166 1.30 -3.90 10.25
CA ILE A 166 1.69 -2.68 10.98
C ILE A 166 0.93 -1.46 10.48
N GLY A 167 0.67 -1.35 9.17
CA GLY A 167 -0.13 -0.28 8.58
C GLY A 167 -1.54 -0.30 9.12
N PHE A 168 -2.21 -1.46 9.05
CA PHE A 168 -3.62 -1.58 9.44
C PHE A 168 -3.83 -1.49 10.94
N LYS A 169 -2.87 -1.97 11.74
CA LYS A 169 -2.88 -1.80 13.20
C LYS A 169 -2.79 -0.33 13.61
N ASN A 170 -2.04 0.47 12.87
CA ASN A 170 -1.85 1.89 13.12
C ASN A 170 -2.85 2.77 12.36
N ASN A 171 -3.99 2.20 11.98
CA ASN A 171 -5.11 2.88 11.33
C ASN A 171 -4.79 3.52 9.97
N MET A 172 -3.79 3.00 9.26
CA MET A 172 -3.63 3.36 7.85
C MET A 172 -4.77 2.73 7.05
N ARG A 173 -5.35 3.49 6.12
CA ARG A 173 -6.46 3.05 5.27
C ARG A 173 -6.03 2.11 4.18
N LYS A 174 -4.79 2.21 3.71
CA LYS A 174 -4.23 1.35 2.68
C LYS A 174 -2.71 1.24 2.83
N VAL A 175 -2.16 0.14 2.33
CA VAL A 175 -0.73 0.05 1.98
C VAL A 175 -0.61 0.39 0.50
N VAL A 176 0.24 1.34 0.15
CA VAL A 176 0.43 1.86 -1.21
C VAL A 176 1.87 1.62 -1.66
N LEU A 177 2.07 1.41 -2.95
CA LEU A 177 3.38 1.31 -3.58
C LEU A 177 3.33 1.71 -5.05
N THR A 178 4.46 2.17 -5.57
CA THR A 178 4.64 2.45 -7.00
C THR A 178 5.47 1.36 -7.65
N VAL A 179 5.06 0.89 -8.82
CA VAL A 179 5.82 -0.09 -9.61
C VAL A 179 6.06 0.41 -11.01
N LEU A 180 7.28 0.21 -11.52
CA LEU A 180 7.59 0.44 -12.92
C LEU A 180 6.89 -0.61 -13.80
N LYS A 181 6.22 -0.17 -14.87
CA LYS A 181 5.52 -1.04 -15.84
C LYS A 181 6.49 -1.99 -16.54
N ASN A 182 7.75 -1.57 -16.74
CA ASN A 182 8.80 -2.40 -17.34
C ASN A 182 9.37 -3.48 -16.38
N ASN A 183 9.05 -3.42 -15.08
CA ASN A 183 9.55 -4.38 -14.10
C ASN A 183 8.67 -5.63 -14.05
N GLN A 184 9.06 -6.70 -14.75
CA GLN A 184 8.28 -7.95 -14.78
C GLN A 184 8.03 -8.56 -13.39
N ASN A 185 8.89 -8.29 -12.41
CA ASN A 185 8.71 -8.78 -11.05
C ASN A 185 7.53 -8.09 -10.33
N SER A 186 7.04 -6.94 -10.79
CA SER A 186 5.91 -6.22 -10.18
C SER A 186 4.60 -7.00 -10.22
N LYS A 187 4.45 -7.95 -11.17
CA LYS A 187 3.31 -8.90 -11.22
C LYS A 187 3.11 -9.65 -9.90
N PHE A 188 4.17 -9.76 -9.09
CA PHE A 188 4.13 -10.24 -7.71
C PHE A 188 3.05 -9.55 -6.86
N PHE A 189 2.91 -8.22 -6.93
CA PHE A 189 2.00 -7.48 -6.07
C PHE A 189 0.54 -7.81 -6.38
N ARG A 190 0.18 -7.93 -7.66
CA ARG A 190 -1.15 -8.40 -8.08
C ARG A 190 -1.41 -9.84 -7.62
N ALA A 191 -0.40 -10.71 -7.66
CA ALA A 191 -0.50 -12.08 -7.15
C ALA A 191 -0.70 -12.17 -5.61
N ILE A 192 -0.45 -11.10 -4.87
CA ILE A 192 -0.75 -10.98 -3.43
C ILE A 192 -1.92 -10.04 -3.15
N ASN A 193 -2.79 -9.82 -4.13
CA ASN A 193 -4.03 -9.04 -4.07
C ASN A 193 -3.84 -7.54 -3.83
N TYR A 194 -2.81 -6.95 -4.42
CA TYR A 194 -2.76 -5.50 -4.64
C TYR A 194 -3.49 -5.18 -5.93
N GLU A 195 -4.25 -4.09 -5.90
CA GLU A 195 -5.09 -3.62 -7.01
C GLU A 195 -4.56 -2.27 -7.51
N LEU A 196 -4.99 -1.85 -8.69
CA LEU A 196 -4.65 -0.52 -9.21
C LEU A 196 -5.28 0.53 -8.28
N ASP A 197 -4.46 1.44 -7.76
CA ASP A 197 -4.96 2.51 -6.90
C ASP A 197 -5.68 3.58 -7.72
N GLU A 198 -6.68 4.22 -7.11
CA GLU A 198 -7.41 5.34 -7.71
C GLU A 198 -6.52 6.55 -8.02
N SER A 199 -5.38 6.70 -7.32
CA SER A 199 -4.39 7.74 -7.60
C SER A 199 -3.41 7.38 -8.71
N SER A 200 -3.44 6.15 -9.24
CA SER A 200 -2.55 5.77 -10.33
C SER A 200 -2.84 6.62 -11.57
N PRO A 201 -1.81 7.22 -12.20
CA PRO A 201 -2.03 7.94 -13.44
C PRO A 201 -2.54 6.99 -14.53
N VAL A 202 -3.35 7.54 -15.43
CA VAL A 202 -3.91 6.83 -16.58
C VAL A 202 -3.22 7.35 -17.82
N ASP A 203 -2.71 6.44 -18.65
CA ASP A 203 -2.12 6.82 -19.94
C ASP A 203 -3.22 7.35 -20.87
N ASP A 204 -2.91 8.40 -21.62
CA ASP A 204 -3.75 8.92 -22.70
C ASP A 204 -2.94 9.11 -24.00
N GLU A 205 -3.51 9.80 -24.99
CA GLU A 205 -2.86 10.01 -26.29
C GLU A 205 -1.62 10.92 -26.21
N ASP A 206 -1.58 11.81 -25.21
CA ASP A 206 -0.55 12.84 -25.06
C ASP A 206 0.50 12.46 -24.00
N GLU A 207 0.10 11.69 -22.98
CA GLU A 207 0.94 11.38 -21.84
C GLU A 207 0.92 9.89 -21.47
N THR A 208 2.13 9.33 -21.31
CA THR A 208 2.32 7.96 -20.83
C THR A 208 3.23 7.94 -19.61
N TYR A 209 2.86 7.14 -18.63
CA TYR A 209 3.57 7.06 -17.35
C TYR A 209 4.34 5.74 -17.28
N PRO A 210 5.62 5.74 -16.89
CA PRO A 210 6.42 4.51 -16.83
C PRO A 210 6.05 3.60 -15.64
N TYR A 211 5.10 4.01 -14.82
CA TYR A 211 4.74 3.38 -13.55
C TYR A 211 3.23 3.28 -13.39
N GLU A 212 2.81 2.42 -12.46
CA GLU A 212 1.46 2.37 -11.92
C GLU A 212 1.52 2.38 -10.39
N ILE A 213 0.49 2.93 -9.76
CA ILE A 213 0.34 2.91 -8.30
C ILE A 213 -0.60 1.76 -7.94
N LEU A 214 -0.16 0.92 -7.02
CA LEU A 214 -0.95 -0.20 -6.51
C LEU A 214 -1.22 -0.01 -5.02
N SER A 215 -2.37 -0.50 -4.57
CA SER A 215 -2.67 -0.49 -3.14
C SER A 215 -3.47 -1.69 -2.67
N LYS A 216 -3.50 -1.83 -1.35
CA LYS A 216 -4.34 -2.80 -0.65
C LYS A 216 -5.03 -2.13 0.52
N ALA A 217 -6.36 -2.10 0.47
CA ALA A 217 -7.18 -1.42 1.47
C ALA A 217 -7.26 -2.20 2.80
N ASN A 218 -7.26 -1.44 3.89
CA ASN A 218 -7.59 -1.90 5.23
C ASN A 218 -9.10 -2.15 5.32
N LYS A 219 -9.51 -3.41 5.21
CA LYS A 219 -10.93 -3.79 5.24
C LYS A 219 -11.67 -3.37 6.52
N ARG A 220 -10.96 -3.10 7.62
CA ARG A 220 -11.58 -2.62 8.87
C ARG A 220 -12.00 -1.15 8.79
N LEU A 221 -11.34 -0.36 7.94
CA LEU A 221 -11.57 1.08 7.77
C LEU A 221 -12.21 1.42 6.41
N ALA A 222 -12.28 0.45 5.50
CA ALA A 222 -13.03 0.57 4.27
C ALA A 222 -14.49 0.93 4.59
N PRO A 223 -15.12 1.86 3.84
CA PRO A 223 -16.54 2.12 4.01
C PRO A 223 -17.30 0.81 3.81
N VAL A 224 -18.13 0.45 4.79
CA VAL A 224 -19.04 -0.69 4.64
C VAL A 224 -19.98 -0.32 3.49
N MET A 225 -19.76 -0.92 2.32
CA MET A 225 -20.75 -0.83 1.26
C MET A 225 -22.04 -1.40 1.81
N PRO A 226 -23.17 -0.66 1.78
CA PRO A 226 -24.44 -1.25 2.16
C PRO A 226 -24.66 -2.46 1.25
N LEU A 227 -24.85 -3.63 1.85
CA LEU A 227 -25.29 -4.82 1.14
C LEU A 227 -26.49 -4.40 0.29
N SER A 228 -26.33 -4.47 -1.04
CA SER A 228 -27.48 -4.38 -1.92
C SER A 228 -28.40 -5.53 -1.54
N VAL A 229 -29.49 -5.21 -0.86
CA VAL A 229 -30.56 -6.15 -0.59
C VAL A 229 -31.08 -6.56 -1.97
N SER A 230 -30.66 -7.72 -2.45
CA SER A 230 -31.31 -8.37 -3.57
C SER A 230 -32.74 -8.64 -3.10
N ASN A 231 -33.69 -7.83 -3.59
CA ASN A 231 -35.11 -8.13 -3.47
C ASN A 231 -35.37 -9.41 -4.27
N GLY A 232 -35.14 -10.55 -3.63
CA GLY A 232 -35.64 -11.84 -4.06
C GLY A 232 -37.16 -11.79 -4.02
N LYS A 233 -37.78 -11.42 -5.15
CA LYS A 233 -39.19 -11.71 -5.38
C LYS A 233 -39.35 -13.22 -5.43
N ASN A 234 -39.67 -13.80 -4.28
CA ASN A 234 -40.30 -15.12 -4.18
C ASN A 234 -41.68 -15.01 -4.85
N HIS A 235 -41.79 -15.43 -6.11
CA HIS A 235 -43.05 -15.91 -6.66
C HIS A 235 -43.04 -17.43 -6.60
N GLN A 236 -43.40 -17.96 -5.43
CA GLN A 236 -44.07 -19.25 -5.35
C GLN A 236 -45.55 -18.96 -5.22
N ASN A 237 -46.33 -19.33 -6.24
CA ASN A 237 -47.70 -19.75 -6.06
C ASN A 237 -47.89 -20.97 -6.94
N GLY A 238 -47.96 -22.13 -6.30
CA GLY A 238 -48.27 -23.39 -6.94
C GLY A 238 -49.76 -23.49 -7.26
N HIS A 239 -50.05 -24.19 -8.35
CA HIS A 239 -51.29 -24.95 -8.47
C HIS A 239 -51.01 -26.27 -9.18
N CYS A 240 -51.46 -27.34 -8.52
CA CYS A 240 -51.35 -28.75 -8.88
C CYS A 240 -52.39 -29.17 -9.94
N CYS A 241 -52.09 -30.32 -10.59
CA CYS A 241 -53.04 -31.30 -11.18
C CYS A 241 -53.76 -30.87 -12.48
N SER A 242 -53.98 -31.66 -13.55
CA SER A 242 -53.84 -33.10 -13.89
C SER A 242 -53.77 -33.16 -15.45
N GLY A 243 -52.94 -33.99 -16.10
CA GLY A 243 -53.34 -35.29 -16.66
C GLY A 243 -54.43 -35.27 -17.75
N HIS A 244 -54.08 -35.40 -19.04
CA HIS A 244 -54.69 -36.33 -20.02
C HIS A 244 -54.10 -36.22 -21.45
N HIS A 245 -54.01 -37.39 -22.10
CA HIS A 245 -53.80 -37.60 -23.53
C HIS A 245 -54.89 -36.94 -24.40
N HIS A 246 -54.54 -36.50 -25.61
CA HIS A 246 -54.96 -37.17 -26.87
C HIS A 246 -54.45 -36.45 -28.13
N HIS A 247 -54.01 -37.29 -29.08
CA HIS A 247 -53.88 -37.13 -30.54
C HIS A 247 -52.85 -36.17 -31.13
#